data_AF-A0A511M9I4-F1
#
_entry.id   AF-A0A511M9I4-F1
#
_cell.length_a   1.000
_cell.length_b   1.000
_cell.length_c   1.000
_cell.angle_alpha   90.00
_cell.angle_beta   90.00
_cell.angle_gamma   90.00
#
_symmetry.space_group_name_H-M   'P 1'
#
loop_
_entity.id
_entity.type
_entity.pdbx_description
1 polymer ?
#
loop_
_entity_poly.entity_id
_entity_poly.type
_entity_poly.pdbx_seq_one_letter_code
_entity_poly.pdbx_strand_id
1 'polypeptide(L)'
;MLLDHPTEDELWQSFATALAAARSGSGVSSDNGLDLRTVNALWEIVDAYPNIHEELIAAAHAAFAGQLDGSNAAARQAAINRAFEQNQ
;
A
#
# COMPACT_ATOMS: atom_id res chain seq x y z
N MET A 1 -8.90 1.39 -24.22
CA MET A 1 -8.81 2.44 -23.20
C MET A 1 -7.49 2.22 -22.49
N LEU A 2 -6.48 3.05 -22.73
CA LEU A 2 -5.34 3.10 -21.81
C LEU A 2 -5.96 3.60 -20.49
N LEU A 3 -5.99 2.77 -19.45
CA LEU A 3 -6.22 3.27 -18.11
C LEU A 3 -5.02 4.18 -17.83
N ASP A 4 -5.23 5.50 -17.80
CA ASP A 4 -4.17 6.41 -17.39
C ASP A 4 -3.70 5.97 -16.01
N HIS A 5 -2.42 5.62 -15.93
CA HIS A 5 -1.80 5.27 -14.66
C HIS A 5 -1.85 6.52 -13.77
N PRO A 6 -2.26 6.39 -12.49
CA PRO A 6 -2.33 7.54 -11.60
C PRO A 6 -0.97 8.23 -11.55
N THR A 7 -1.00 9.55 -11.61
CA THR A 7 0.16 10.40 -11.39
C THR A 7 0.64 10.29 -9.94
N GLU A 8 1.90 10.65 -9.68
CA GLU A 8 2.44 10.66 -8.32
C GLU A 8 1.60 11.54 -7.37
N ASP A 9 1.13 12.69 -7.83
CA ASP A 9 0.25 13.57 -7.06
C ASP A 9 -1.09 12.91 -6.71
N GLU A 10 -1.70 12.18 -7.67
CA GLU A 10 -2.93 11.42 -7.42
C GLU A 10 -2.70 10.27 -6.42
N LEU A 11 -1.53 9.62 -6.48
CA LEU A 11 -1.14 8.60 -5.51
C LEU A 11 -0.97 9.19 -4.10
N TRP A 12 -0.35 10.37 -3.98
CA TRP A 12 -0.22 11.08 -2.71
C TRP A 12 -1.58 11.44 -2.11
N GLN A 13 -2.49 11.97 -2.91
CA GLN A 13 -3.85 12.31 -2.47
C GLN A 13 -4.62 11.06 -2.01
N SER A 14 -4.49 9.97 -2.78
CA SER A 14 -5.15 8.71 -2.46
C SER A 14 -4.60 8.10 -1.17
N PHE A 15 -3.28 8.12 -0.98
CA PHE A 15 -2.65 7.66 0.26
C PHE A 15 -3.06 8.50 1.47
N ALA A 16 -3.02 9.83 1.36
CA ALA A 16 -3.42 10.72 2.45
C ALA A 16 -4.89 10.51 2.86
N THR A 17 -5.79 10.36 1.87
CA THR A 17 -7.21 10.09 2.10
C THR A 17 -7.41 8.73 2.77
N ALA A 18 -6.75 7.69 2.27
CA ALA A 18 -6.86 6.35 2.83
C ALA A 18 -6.28 6.25 4.25
N LEU A 19 -5.16 6.92 4.53
CA LEU A 19 -4.55 6.97 5.86
C LEU A 19 -5.45 7.70 6.87
N ALA A 20 -6.07 8.81 6.46
CA ALA A 20 -7.03 9.52 7.30
C ALA A 20 -8.24 8.63 7.64
N ALA A 21 -8.79 7.90 6.65
CA ALA A 21 -9.89 6.97 6.85
C ALA A 21 -9.50 5.76 7.72
N ALA A 22 -8.29 5.23 7.55
CA ALA A 22 -7.78 4.14 8.39
C ALA A 22 -7.65 4.56 9.86
N ARG A 23 -7.12 5.78 10.11
CA ARG A 23 -6.99 6.34 11.45
C ARG A 23 -8.32 6.66 12.13
N SER A 24 -9.41 6.78 11.38
CA SER A 24 -10.76 6.92 11.93
C SER A 24 -11.53 5.61 12.04
N GLY A 25 -10.92 4.47 11.68
CA GLY A 25 -11.59 3.16 11.67
C GLY A 25 -12.60 2.97 10.52
N SER A 26 -12.57 3.85 9.51
CA SER A 26 -13.55 3.85 8.41
C SER A 26 -13.21 2.90 7.25
N GLY A 27 -12.05 2.24 7.31
CA GLY A 27 -11.56 1.34 6.26
C GLY A 27 -10.83 2.05 5.12
N VAL A 28 -10.44 1.27 4.10
CA VAL A 28 -9.67 1.73 2.93
C VAL A 28 -10.50 1.51 1.65
N SER A 29 -10.65 2.55 0.84
CA SER A 29 -11.35 2.46 -0.48
C SER A 29 -10.65 1.45 -1.39
N SER A 30 -11.40 0.68 -2.17
CA SER A 30 -10.84 -0.27 -3.15
C SER A 30 -10.37 0.38 -4.46
N ASP A 31 -10.92 1.55 -4.80
CA ASP A 31 -10.53 2.33 -5.99
C ASP A 31 -9.68 3.52 -5.55
N ASN A 32 -8.39 3.28 -5.37
CA ASN A 32 -7.45 4.25 -4.79
C ASN A 32 -6.09 4.33 -5.51
N GLY A 33 -5.85 3.50 -6.54
CA GLY A 33 -4.57 3.46 -7.26
C GLY A 33 -3.36 2.97 -6.43
N LEU A 34 -3.53 2.61 -5.16
CA LEU A 34 -2.47 2.13 -4.29
C LEU A 34 -2.20 0.64 -4.56
N ASP A 35 -0.93 0.26 -4.46
CA ASP A 35 -0.55 -1.14 -4.58
C ASP A 35 -1.01 -1.95 -3.37
N LEU A 36 -1.10 -3.27 -3.54
CA LEU A 36 -1.60 -4.17 -2.52
C LEU A 36 -0.80 -4.10 -1.20
N ARG A 37 0.50 -3.83 -1.26
CA ARG A 37 1.34 -3.75 -0.06
C ARG A 37 1.00 -2.50 0.75
N THR A 38 0.85 -1.36 0.08
CA THR A 38 0.38 -0.12 0.69
C THR A 38 -1.02 -0.29 1.29
N VAL A 39 -1.94 -0.90 0.55
CA VAL A 39 -3.32 -1.16 1.02
C VAL A 39 -3.33 -2.08 2.24
N ASN A 40 -2.53 -3.15 2.26
CA ASN A 40 -2.46 -4.05 3.40
C ASN A 40 -1.94 -3.34 4.66
N ALA A 41 -0.90 -2.51 4.54
CA ALA A 41 -0.38 -1.75 5.68
C ALA A 41 -1.42 -0.76 6.23
N LEU A 42 -2.27 -0.18 5.38
CA LEU A 42 -3.39 0.66 5.82
C LEU A 42 -4.48 -0.15 6.54
N TRP A 43 -4.76 -1.40 6.11
CA TRP A 43 -5.67 -2.28 6.81
C TRP A 43 -5.16 -2.69 8.20
N GLU A 44 -3.85 -2.88 8.38
CA GLU A 44 -3.29 -3.13 9.72
C GLU A 44 -3.57 -1.97 10.69
N ILE A 45 -3.60 -0.73 10.19
CA ILE A 45 -4.00 0.45 10.98
C ILE A 45 -5.49 0.39 11.33
N VAL A 46 -6.35 0.03 10.37
CA VAL A 46 -7.80 -0.14 10.61
C VAL A 46 -8.05 -1.19 11.69
N ASP A 47 -7.37 -2.33 11.60
CA ASP A 47 -7.53 -3.44 12.54
C ASP A 47 -7.04 -3.10 13.95
N ALA A 48 -6.06 -2.19 14.08
CA ALA A 48 -5.55 -1.72 15.35
C ALA A 48 -6.43 -0.63 16.00
N TYR A 49 -7.36 -0.01 15.26
CA TYR A 49 -8.19 1.08 15.79
C TYR A 49 -9.03 0.62 17.01
N PRO A 50 -9.12 1.42 18.10
CA PRO A 50 -8.56 2.77 18.28
C PRO A 50 -7.12 2.81 18.80
N ASN A 51 -6.51 1.67 19.12
CA ASN A 51 -5.17 1.56 19.71
C ASN A 51 -4.07 1.46 18.62
N ILE A 52 -3.99 2.49 17.78
CA ILE A 52 -3.05 2.51 16.66
C ILE A 52 -1.62 2.77 17.17
N HIS A 53 -0.70 1.86 16.85
CA HIS A 53 0.71 2.02 17.14
C HIS A 53 1.41 2.87 16.05
N GLU A 54 2.36 3.72 16.46
CA GLU A 54 3.13 4.55 15.52
C GLU A 54 3.90 3.73 14.47
N GLU A 55 4.30 2.51 14.83
CA GLU A 55 4.99 1.57 13.93
C GLU A 55 4.12 1.19 12.73
N LEU A 56 2.80 1.07 12.89
CA LEU A 56 1.89 0.76 11.78
C LEU A 56 1.76 1.95 10.82
N ILE A 57 1.78 3.17 11.36
CA ILE A 57 1.79 4.40 10.54
C ILE A 57 3.11 4.48 9.76
N ALA A 58 4.24 4.23 10.42
CA ALA A 58 5.54 4.20 9.77
C ALA A 58 5.62 3.12 8.67
N ALA A 59 5.05 1.94 8.92
CA ALA A 59 4.99 0.84 7.95
C ALA A 59 4.14 1.22 6.72
N ALA A 60 2.99 1.88 6.90
CA ALA A 60 2.17 2.36 5.80
C ALA A 60 2.90 3.40 4.94
N HIS A 61 3.62 4.35 5.58
CA HIS A 61 4.46 5.31 4.87
C HIS A 61 5.62 4.64 4.10
N ALA A 62 6.28 3.65 4.70
CA ALA A 62 7.36 2.91 4.04
C ALA A 62 6.84 2.10 2.85
N ALA A 63 5.67 1.46 2.98
CA ALA A 63 5.03 0.75 1.88
C ALA A 63 4.67 1.70 0.74
N PHE A 64 4.12 2.88 1.04
CA PHE A 64 3.81 3.89 0.04
C PHE A 64 5.06 4.44 -0.66
N ALA A 65 6.13 4.74 0.08
CA ALA A 65 7.41 5.12 -0.52
C ALA A 65 7.93 4.04 -1.48
N GLY A 66 7.78 2.76 -1.10
CA GLY A 66 8.12 1.62 -1.94
C GLY A 66 7.26 1.47 -3.20
N GLN A 67 6.05 2.01 -3.20
CA GLN A 67 5.22 2.12 -4.40
C GLN A 67 5.77 3.19 -5.34
N LEU A 68 6.12 4.37 -4.81
CA LEU A 68 6.63 5.50 -5.59
C LEU A 68 7.99 5.20 -6.22
N ASP A 69 8.90 4.58 -5.49
CA ASP A 69 10.24 4.24 -5.99
C ASP A 69 10.29 2.91 -6.78
N GLY A 70 9.16 2.19 -6.84
CA GLY A 70 9.01 0.92 -7.55
C GLY A 70 9.61 -0.30 -6.85
N SER A 71 10.17 -0.16 -5.64
CA SER A 71 10.77 -1.26 -4.88
C SER A 71 9.74 -2.33 -4.47
N ASN A 72 8.47 -1.97 -4.28
CA ASN A 72 7.40 -2.94 -4.04
C ASN A 72 7.18 -3.85 -5.25
N ALA A 73 7.15 -3.28 -6.46
CA ALA A 73 7.02 -4.04 -7.69
C ALA A 73 8.24 -4.95 -7.92
N ALA A 74 9.45 -4.43 -7.68
CA ALA A 74 10.68 -5.20 -7.77
C ALA A 74 10.70 -6.39 -6.78
N ALA A 75 10.30 -6.15 -5.52
CA ALA A 75 10.22 -7.19 -4.51
C ALA A 75 9.19 -8.28 -4.87
N ARG A 76 8.03 -7.88 -5.40
CA ARG A 76 7.02 -8.81 -5.90
C ARG A 76 7.55 -9.67 -7.04
N GLN A 77 8.23 -9.07 -8.02
CA GLN A 77 8.82 -9.82 -9.12
C GLN A 77 9.89 -10.80 -8.64
N ALA A 78 10.74 -10.40 -7.69
CA ALA A 78 11.74 -11.28 -7.09
C ALA A 78 11.12 -12.45 -6.31
N ALA A 79 9.97 -12.26 -5.67
CA ALA A 79 9.24 -13.34 -4.99
C ALA A 79 8.64 -14.34 -6.01
N ILE A 80 8.07 -13.83 -7.10
CA ILE A 80 7.54 -14.65 -8.20
C ILE A 80 8.65 -15.51 -8.81
N ASN A 81 9.80 -14.92 -9.14
CA ASN A 81 10.93 -15.64 -9.72
C ASN A 81 11.42 -16.77 -8.80
N ARG A 82 11.57 -16.49 -7.51
CA ARG A 82 11.94 -17.50 -6.49
C ARG A 82 10.94 -18.65 -6.41
N ALA A 83 9.64 -18.36 -6.48
CA ALA A 83 8.61 -19.40 -6.47
C ALA A 83 8.69 -20.30 -7.71
N PHE A 84 9.06 -19.77 -8.88
CA PHE A 84 9.27 -20.60 -10.08
C PHE A 84 10.51 -21.48 -9.99
N GLU A 85 11.62 -20.98 -9.45
CA GLU A 85 12.86 -21.74 -9.25
C GLU A 85 12.69 -22.91 -8.28
N GLN A 86 11.83 -22.79 -7.26
CA GLN A 86 11.58 -23.83 -6.26
C GLN A 86 10.64 -24.95 -6.74
N ASN A 87 9.93 -24.74 -7.85
CA ASN A 87 8.96 -25.70 -8.42
C ASN A 87 9.49 -26.42 -9.68
N GLN A 88 10.82 -26.41 -9.89
CA GLN A 88 11.54 -27.18 -10.93
C GLN A 88 12.28 -28.35 -10.28
#